data_AF-A0A3A8GKR8-F1
#
_entry.id   AF-A0A3A8GKR8-F1
#
_cell.length_a   1.000
_cell.length_b   1.000
_cell.length_c   1.000
_cell.angle_alpha   90.00
_cell.angle_beta   90.00
_cell.angle_gamma   90.00
#
_symmetry.space_group_name_H-M   'P 1'
#
loop_
_entity.id
_entity.type
_entity.pdbx_description
1 polymer ?
#
loop_
_entity_poly.entity_id
_entity_poly.type
_entity_poly.pdbx_seq_one_letter_code
_entity_poly.pdbx_strand_id
1 'polypeptide(L)'
;MRSCIFILGLMAFSGAFQAEAAGKPVALIWKGSKDKAQAEAQGDTWADLGKLLEKTGLTLPDGYPKLVESKTVPGLKPGFWVWLVGTCASDDAAPILEHLKRLAPGTYSRPVKLAAKKLACPEPPASPLLARDEVLKRSSGETLRVFTQEESESPDEEGRGESISRTRFHFVLFGKDGEVLATADAEGDLDVSGNDPGSGPISYRCTGTGLETQEDDGKVVLTRHCSANASAECGSMLSADESVTVTVTDSAVSASAVERTDVEYAECD
;
A
#
# COMPACT_ATOMS: atom_id res chain seq x y z
N MET A 1 58.52 23.06 -25.33
CA MET A 1 57.55 22.62 -24.31
C MET A 1 56.23 23.32 -24.57
N ARG A 2 55.15 22.52 -24.61
CA ARG A 2 53.71 22.86 -24.49
C ARG A 2 53.07 23.77 -25.56
N SER A 3 52.44 23.09 -26.52
CA SER A 3 51.29 23.57 -27.29
C SER A 3 50.06 23.70 -26.38
N CYS A 4 49.37 24.85 -26.45
CA CYS A 4 48.04 25.02 -25.85
C CYS A 4 47.04 25.22 -27.00
N ILE A 5 46.22 24.19 -27.24
CA ILE A 5 45.06 24.24 -28.13
C ILE A 5 43.89 24.76 -27.30
N PHE A 6 43.36 25.94 -27.64
CA PHE A 6 42.09 26.44 -27.10
C PHE A 6 40.94 25.87 -27.94
N ILE A 7 40.18 24.95 -27.36
CA ILE A 7 38.88 24.51 -27.89
C ILE A 7 37.83 25.49 -27.34
N LEU A 8 37.34 26.38 -28.20
CA LEU A 8 36.20 27.25 -27.90
C LEU A 8 34.91 26.44 -28.00
N GLY A 9 34.18 26.39 -26.88
CA GLY A 9 32.98 25.59 -26.70
C GLY A 9 31.79 26.04 -27.56
N LEU A 10 31.20 25.07 -28.25
CA LEU A 10 29.84 25.13 -28.75
C LEU A 10 28.93 24.62 -27.62
N MET A 11 28.35 25.52 -26.82
CA MET A 11 27.23 25.21 -25.93
C MET A 11 26.02 26.03 -26.35
N ALA A 12 25.23 25.47 -27.26
CA ALA A 12 23.87 25.88 -27.52
C ALA A 12 23.07 24.63 -27.91
N PHE A 13 21.83 24.55 -27.44
CA PHE A 13 20.82 23.50 -27.65
C PHE A 13 20.71 22.37 -26.61
N SER A 14 20.22 22.72 -25.42
CA SER A 14 19.45 21.79 -24.59
C SER A 14 18.50 22.56 -23.66
N GLY A 15 17.47 23.20 -24.23
CA GLY A 15 16.58 24.05 -23.43
C GLY A 15 15.17 24.29 -23.96
N ALA A 16 14.60 23.40 -24.78
CA ALA A 16 13.25 23.63 -25.32
C ALA A 16 12.44 22.35 -25.63
N PHE A 17 12.44 21.35 -24.75
CA PHE A 17 11.53 20.19 -24.90
C PHE A 17 10.82 19.72 -23.62
N GLN A 18 10.87 20.47 -22.51
CA GLN A 18 10.26 20.04 -21.25
C GLN A 18 9.13 20.93 -20.69
N ALA A 19 8.66 21.92 -21.44
CA ALA A 19 7.61 22.83 -20.93
C ALA A 19 6.17 22.44 -21.32
N GLU A 20 5.95 21.44 -22.17
CA GLU A 20 4.60 21.15 -22.70
C GLU A 20 3.87 19.96 -22.05
N ALA A 21 4.48 19.35 -21.02
CA ALA A 21 3.88 18.25 -20.26
C ALA A 21 3.32 18.68 -18.89
N ALA A 22 3.75 19.83 -18.37
CA ALA A 22 3.23 20.37 -17.11
C ALA A 22 1.77 20.80 -17.29
N GLY A 23 0.85 20.18 -16.56
CA GLY A 23 -0.57 20.55 -16.51
C GLY A 23 -1.50 19.81 -17.48
N LYS A 24 -1.02 18.86 -18.30
CA LYS A 24 -1.92 17.99 -19.08
C LYS A 24 -2.49 16.88 -18.17
N PRO A 25 -3.80 16.60 -18.21
CA PRO A 25 -4.35 15.44 -17.50
C PRO A 25 -3.67 14.14 -17.92
N VAL A 26 -3.68 13.15 -17.05
CA VAL A 26 -3.04 11.85 -17.30
C VAL A 26 -4.02 10.71 -17.13
N ALA A 27 -3.83 9.66 -17.93
CA ALA A 27 -4.45 8.35 -17.72
C ALA A 27 -3.54 7.50 -16.86
N LEU A 28 -4.12 6.84 -15.86
CA LEU A 28 -3.49 5.81 -15.04
C LEU A 28 -3.84 4.44 -15.62
N ILE A 29 -2.82 3.68 -16.00
CA ILE A 29 -2.96 2.43 -16.76
C ILE A 29 -2.24 1.32 -16.00
N TRP A 30 -2.95 0.25 -15.66
CA TRP A 30 -2.39 -0.89 -14.94
C TRP A 30 -1.61 -1.83 -15.86
N LYS A 31 -2.30 -2.39 -16.87
CA LYS A 31 -1.72 -3.30 -17.87
C LYS A 31 -2.38 -3.06 -19.23
N GLY A 32 -1.81 -3.67 -20.25
CA GLY A 32 -2.41 -3.71 -21.58
C GLY A 32 -1.63 -4.61 -22.53
N SER A 33 -2.24 -4.90 -23.67
CA SER A 33 -1.61 -5.65 -24.77
C SER A 33 -2.05 -5.13 -26.13
N LYS A 34 -1.27 -5.42 -27.17
CA LYS A 34 -1.71 -5.22 -28.56
C LYS A 34 -2.79 -6.23 -28.95
N ASP A 35 -2.74 -7.42 -28.36
CA ASP A 35 -3.74 -8.46 -28.55
C ASP A 35 -4.90 -8.28 -27.57
N LYS A 36 -6.13 -8.29 -28.09
CA LYS A 36 -7.32 -8.05 -27.27
C LYS A 36 -7.56 -9.17 -26.27
N ALA A 37 -7.42 -10.42 -26.71
CA ALA A 37 -7.69 -11.59 -25.86
C ALA A 37 -6.68 -11.66 -24.70
N GLN A 38 -5.42 -11.34 -24.97
CA GLN A 38 -4.41 -11.24 -23.91
C GLN A 38 -4.72 -10.11 -22.93
N ALA A 39 -5.19 -8.95 -23.40
CA ALA A 39 -5.56 -7.86 -22.51
C ALA A 39 -6.81 -8.22 -21.66
N GLU A 40 -7.79 -8.91 -22.23
CA GLU A 40 -8.97 -9.41 -21.51
C GLU A 40 -8.58 -10.42 -20.42
N ALA A 41 -7.70 -11.38 -20.73
CA ALA A 41 -7.23 -12.39 -19.77
C ALA A 41 -6.46 -11.79 -18.58
N GLN A 42 -5.87 -10.60 -18.72
CA GLN A 42 -5.27 -9.90 -17.58
C GLN A 42 -6.30 -9.51 -16.52
N GLY A 43 -7.57 -9.35 -16.90
CA GLY A 43 -8.65 -8.99 -16.00
C GLY A 43 -8.86 -9.99 -14.86
N ASP A 44 -8.53 -11.27 -15.06
CA ASP A 44 -8.65 -12.30 -14.03
C ASP A 44 -7.71 -12.04 -12.84
N THR A 45 -6.56 -11.40 -13.10
CA THR A 45 -5.58 -11.02 -12.06
C THR A 45 -5.93 -9.72 -11.35
N TRP A 46 -7.02 -9.05 -11.76
CA TRP A 46 -7.46 -7.81 -11.12
C TRP A 46 -8.15 -8.07 -9.79
N ALA A 47 -8.89 -9.17 -9.63
CA ALA A 47 -9.81 -9.34 -8.50
C ALA A 47 -9.12 -9.17 -7.14
N ASP A 48 -7.98 -9.83 -6.93
CA ASP A 48 -7.26 -9.76 -5.66
C ASP A 48 -6.47 -8.45 -5.49
N LEU A 49 -5.92 -7.91 -6.59
CA LEU A 49 -5.32 -6.58 -6.60
C LEU A 49 -6.35 -5.49 -6.23
N GLY A 50 -7.55 -5.55 -6.82
CA GLY A 50 -8.63 -4.59 -6.61
C GLY A 50 -9.09 -4.59 -5.16
N LYS A 51 -9.31 -5.78 -4.56
CA LYS A 51 -9.61 -5.91 -3.13
C LYS A 51 -8.51 -5.32 -2.25
N LEU A 52 -7.25 -5.56 -2.58
CA LEU A 52 -6.12 -5.01 -1.83
C LEU A 52 -6.02 -3.49 -1.97
N LEU A 53 -6.28 -2.94 -3.16
CA LEU A 53 -6.30 -1.49 -3.40
C LEU A 53 -7.41 -0.81 -2.59
N GLU A 54 -8.63 -1.37 -2.61
CA GLU A 54 -9.76 -0.89 -1.81
C GLU A 54 -9.43 -0.96 -0.31
N LYS A 55 -8.92 -2.10 0.15
CA LYS A 55 -8.51 -2.31 1.54
C LYS A 55 -7.46 -1.31 2.01
N THR A 56 -6.53 -0.94 1.14
CA THR A 56 -5.47 0.05 1.43
C THR A 56 -5.92 1.49 1.18
N GLY A 57 -7.23 1.72 0.99
CA GLY A 57 -7.85 3.05 0.92
C GLY A 57 -7.90 3.68 -0.47
N LEU A 58 -7.52 2.97 -1.54
CA LEU A 58 -7.64 3.50 -2.90
C LEU A 58 -9.04 3.19 -3.47
N THR A 59 -9.87 4.22 -3.59
CA THR A 59 -11.22 4.09 -4.15
C THR A 59 -11.21 4.39 -5.64
N LEU A 60 -11.73 3.45 -6.45
CA LEU A 60 -11.88 3.67 -7.89
C LEU A 60 -13.20 4.35 -8.22
N PRO A 61 -13.24 5.17 -9.29
CA PRO A 61 -14.51 5.69 -9.80
C PRO A 61 -15.40 4.57 -10.34
N ASP A 62 -16.70 4.81 -10.39
CA ASP A 62 -17.67 3.85 -10.93
C ASP A 62 -17.30 3.35 -12.33
N GLY A 63 -17.35 2.03 -12.52
CA GLY A 63 -17.02 1.37 -13.79
C GLY A 63 -15.53 1.33 -14.10
N TYR A 64 -14.66 1.51 -13.11
CA TYR A 64 -13.22 1.29 -13.21
C TYR A 64 -12.76 0.08 -12.36
N PRO A 65 -11.65 -0.59 -12.73
CA PRO A 65 -10.94 -0.37 -13.98
C PRO A 65 -11.77 -0.86 -15.17
N LYS A 66 -11.47 -0.32 -16.36
CA LYS A 66 -12.13 -0.76 -17.59
C LYS A 66 -11.14 -1.01 -18.70
N LEU A 67 -11.41 -2.04 -19.48
CA LEU A 67 -10.66 -2.33 -20.69
C LEU A 67 -11.13 -1.40 -21.81
N VAL A 68 -10.20 -0.63 -22.37
CA VAL A 68 -10.48 0.28 -23.50
C VAL A 68 -9.42 0.12 -24.58
N GLU A 69 -9.83 0.32 -25.84
CA GLU A 69 -8.87 0.45 -26.91
C GLU A 69 -8.22 1.84 -26.83
N SER A 70 -6.89 1.89 -26.74
CA SER A 70 -6.09 3.12 -26.61
C SER A 70 -6.47 4.24 -27.58
N LYS A 71 -6.87 3.93 -28.83
CA LYS A 71 -7.29 4.94 -29.82
C LYS A 71 -8.54 5.73 -29.40
N THR A 72 -9.35 5.18 -28.50
CA THR A 72 -10.59 5.80 -28.00
C THR A 72 -10.33 6.82 -26.90
N VAL A 73 -9.13 6.83 -26.32
CA VAL A 73 -8.72 7.77 -25.28
C VAL A 73 -7.83 8.84 -25.93
N PRO A 74 -8.31 10.09 -26.11
CA PRO A 74 -7.55 11.13 -26.77
C PRO A 74 -6.19 11.36 -26.11
N GLY A 75 -5.11 11.32 -26.90
CA GLY A 75 -3.74 11.49 -26.42
C GLY A 75 -2.96 10.19 -26.22
N LEU A 76 -3.64 9.04 -26.07
CA LEU A 76 -2.95 7.75 -26.07
C LEU A 76 -2.56 7.31 -27.48
N LYS A 77 -1.49 6.52 -27.56
CA LYS A 77 -1.01 5.93 -28.82
C LYS A 77 -1.94 4.77 -29.22
N PRO A 78 -2.50 4.76 -30.45
CA PRO A 78 -3.31 3.66 -30.96
C PRO A 78 -2.58 2.31 -31.02
N GLY A 79 -3.36 1.22 -31.06
CA GLY A 79 -2.86 -0.14 -31.31
C GLY A 79 -2.71 -1.03 -30.07
N PHE A 80 -3.24 -0.59 -28.93
CA PHE A 80 -3.27 -1.35 -27.67
C PHE A 80 -4.67 -1.37 -27.06
N TRP A 81 -4.97 -2.43 -26.33
CA TRP A 81 -6.05 -2.55 -25.36
C TRP A 81 -5.45 -2.38 -23.97
N VAL A 82 -6.00 -1.48 -23.17
CA VAL A 82 -5.44 -1.09 -21.86
C VAL A 82 -6.50 -1.12 -20.78
N TRP A 83 -6.12 -1.59 -19.59
CA TRP A 83 -6.91 -1.46 -18.37
C TRP A 83 -6.68 -0.07 -17.79
N LEU A 84 -7.64 0.81 -18.06
CA LEU A 84 -7.67 2.16 -17.55
C LEU A 84 -8.18 2.11 -16.10
N VAL A 85 -7.36 2.57 -15.16
CA VAL A 85 -7.70 2.67 -13.73
C VAL A 85 -8.39 4.00 -13.43
N GLY A 86 -8.01 5.05 -14.16
CA GLY A 86 -8.64 6.35 -14.05
C GLY A 86 -7.96 7.40 -14.90
N THR A 87 -8.50 8.61 -14.87
CA THR A 87 -7.93 9.79 -15.51
C THR A 87 -7.94 10.96 -14.55
N CYS A 88 -6.80 11.59 -14.34
CA CYS A 88 -6.57 12.56 -13.27
C CYS A 88 -6.02 13.86 -13.82
N ALA A 89 -6.16 14.96 -13.06
CA ALA A 89 -5.29 16.09 -13.26
C ALA A 89 -3.84 15.65 -12.97
N SER A 90 -2.86 16.35 -13.54
CA SER A 90 -1.45 15.95 -13.40
C SER A 90 -1.00 15.92 -11.94
N ASP A 91 -1.47 16.88 -11.13
CA ASP A 91 -1.00 17.09 -9.76
C ASP A 91 -1.61 16.05 -8.80
N ASP A 92 -2.82 15.56 -9.09
CA ASP A 92 -3.51 14.54 -8.28
C ASP A 92 -3.01 13.12 -8.57
N ALA A 93 -2.37 12.90 -9.73
CA ALA A 93 -2.05 11.56 -10.22
C ALA A 93 -0.86 10.90 -9.51
N ALA A 94 0.08 11.69 -8.99
CA ALA A 94 1.32 11.19 -8.40
C ALA A 94 1.10 10.25 -7.21
N PRO A 95 0.38 10.65 -6.13
CA PRO A 95 0.17 9.76 -4.98
C PRO A 95 -0.56 8.47 -5.35
N ILE A 96 -1.53 8.56 -6.27
CA ILE A 96 -2.28 7.40 -6.77
C ILE A 96 -1.37 6.44 -7.55
N LEU A 97 -0.54 6.99 -8.44
CA LEU A 97 0.38 6.18 -9.23
C LEU A 97 1.45 5.51 -8.36
N GLU A 98 1.94 6.21 -7.34
CA GLU A 98 2.88 5.65 -6.38
C GLU A 98 2.27 4.48 -5.61
N HIS A 99 1.04 4.65 -5.10
CA HIS A 99 0.28 3.59 -4.44
C HIS A 99 0.09 2.38 -5.36
N LEU A 100 -0.41 2.61 -6.58
CA LEU A 100 -0.61 1.56 -7.57
C LEU A 100 0.70 0.84 -7.91
N LYS A 101 1.83 1.54 -8.02
CA LYS A 101 3.12 0.92 -8.33
C LYS A 101 3.68 0.05 -7.19
N ARG A 102 3.28 0.29 -5.94
CA ARG A 102 3.69 -0.57 -4.80
C ARG A 102 3.13 -1.98 -4.95
N LEU A 103 1.87 -2.07 -5.37
CA LEU A 103 1.07 -3.29 -5.45
C LEU A 103 0.94 -3.86 -6.87
N ALA A 104 1.19 -3.04 -7.88
CA ALA A 104 1.19 -3.40 -9.29
C ALA A 104 2.28 -2.60 -10.03
N PRO A 105 3.56 -3.03 -9.96
CA PRO A 105 4.70 -2.29 -10.51
C PRO A 105 4.60 -1.97 -12.01
N GLY A 106 3.83 -2.75 -12.76
CA GLY A 106 3.55 -2.52 -14.18
C GLY A 106 2.70 -1.29 -14.47
N THR A 107 2.10 -0.67 -13.46
CA THR A 107 1.24 0.51 -13.62
C THR A 107 2.05 1.73 -14.06
N TYR A 108 1.52 2.48 -15.01
CA TYR A 108 2.14 3.69 -15.53
C TYR A 108 1.11 4.78 -15.84
N SER A 109 1.59 6.01 -16.00
CA SER A 109 0.77 7.13 -16.47
C SER A 109 1.13 7.57 -17.88
N ARG A 110 0.16 8.14 -18.60
CA ARG A 110 0.35 8.77 -19.91
C ARG A 110 -0.47 10.06 -20.01
N PRO A 111 0.09 11.15 -20.57
CA PRO A 111 -0.68 12.35 -20.85
C PRO A 111 -1.86 12.07 -21.79
N VAL A 112 -3.01 12.66 -21.49
CA VAL A 112 -4.24 12.57 -22.29
C VAL A 112 -4.80 13.96 -22.57
N LYS A 113 -5.69 14.03 -23.57
CA LYS A 113 -6.36 15.25 -24.02
C LYS A 113 -7.82 15.22 -23.61
N LEU A 114 -8.07 15.24 -22.31
CA LEU A 114 -9.42 15.24 -21.73
C LEU A 114 -9.72 16.58 -21.05
N ALA A 115 -10.98 16.99 -21.08
CA ALA A 115 -11.44 18.15 -20.32
C ALA A 115 -11.61 17.76 -18.84
N ALA A 116 -11.38 18.69 -17.90
CA ALA A 116 -11.46 18.45 -16.46
C ALA A 116 -12.76 17.75 -16.02
N LYS A 117 -13.91 18.17 -16.58
CA LYS A 117 -15.24 17.56 -16.30
C LYS A 117 -15.42 16.11 -16.75
N LYS A 118 -14.47 15.55 -17.50
CA LYS A 118 -14.48 14.16 -17.99
C LYS A 118 -13.45 13.30 -17.26
N LEU A 119 -12.70 13.88 -16.33
CA LEU A 119 -11.76 13.14 -15.52
C LEU A 119 -12.53 12.27 -14.52
N ALA A 120 -11.97 11.10 -14.26
CA ALA A 120 -12.48 10.12 -13.33
C ALA A 120 -11.26 9.63 -12.57
N CYS A 121 -10.82 10.46 -11.63
CA CYS A 121 -9.60 10.22 -10.87
C CYS A 121 -9.95 9.33 -9.67
N PRO A 122 -9.19 8.26 -9.41
CA PRO A 122 -9.31 7.52 -8.16
C PRO A 122 -9.08 8.44 -6.96
N GLU A 123 -9.70 8.13 -5.84
CA GLU A 123 -9.41 8.82 -4.59
C GLU A 123 -8.16 8.18 -3.97
N PRO A 124 -7.14 8.98 -3.61
CA PRO A 124 -5.94 8.45 -2.97
C PRO A 124 -6.26 7.95 -1.56
N PRO A 125 -5.45 7.03 -1.02
CA PRO A 125 -5.62 6.61 0.37
C PRO A 125 -5.34 7.77 1.33
N ALA A 126 -6.01 7.76 2.48
CA ALA A 126 -5.83 8.77 3.53
C ALA A 126 -4.39 8.78 4.08
N SER A 127 -3.76 7.61 4.14
CA SER A 127 -2.37 7.42 4.56
C SER A 127 -1.59 6.68 3.48
N PRO A 128 -0.31 7.01 3.24
CA PRO A 128 0.49 6.33 2.23
C PRO A 128 0.80 4.89 2.63
N LEU A 129 0.78 3.99 1.65
CA LEU A 129 1.30 2.63 1.81
C LEU A 129 2.83 2.62 1.68
N LEU A 130 3.51 2.23 2.76
CA LEU A 130 4.97 2.19 2.82
C LEU A 130 5.46 0.77 2.61
N ALA A 131 6.45 0.58 1.73
CA ALA A 131 7.09 -0.71 1.58
C ALA A 131 8.13 -0.90 2.69
N ARG A 132 8.14 -2.09 3.26
CA ARG A 132 9.16 -2.57 4.18
C ARG A 132 10.29 -3.26 3.41
N ASP A 133 11.45 -3.38 4.07
CA ASP A 133 12.63 -4.03 3.49
C ASP A 133 12.56 -5.57 3.61
N GLU A 134 11.74 -6.08 4.53
CA GLU A 134 11.51 -7.50 4.72
C GLU A 134 10.83 -8.13 3.50
N VAL A 135 11.50 -9.12 2.93
CA VAL A 135 11.01 -9.90 1.78
C VAL A 135 11.32 -11.36 2.04
N LEU A 136 10.31 -12.22 1.92
CA LEU A 136 10.46 -13.67 1.96
C LEU A 136 10.30 -14.21 0.54
N LYS A 137 11.38 -14.78 -0.01
CA LYS A 137 11.38 -15.38 -1.36
C LYS A 137 11.12 -16.87 -1.27
N ARG A 138 10.20 -17.37 -2.09
CA ARG A 138 9.93 -18.81 -2.22
C ARG A 138 10.79 -19.41 -3.32
N SER A 139 11.20 -20.67 -3.14
CA SER A 139 11.95 -21.42 -4.17
C SER A 139 11.16 -21.56 -5.48
N SER A 140 9.83 -21.58 -5.38
CA SER A 140 8.91 -21.61 -6.49
C SER A 140 8.88 -20.30 -7.28
N GLY A 141 9.37 -19.17 -6.76
CA GLY A 141 9.52 -17.88 -7.45
C GLY A 141 8.60 -16.76 -6.97
N GLU A 142 7.62 -17.08 -6.14
CA GLU A 142 6.74 -16.13 -5.45
C GLU A 142 7.53 -15.37 -4.38
N THR A 143 7.06 -14.16 -4.07
CA THR A 143 7.69 -13.30 -3.06
C THR A 143 6.64 -12.70 -2.13
N LEU A 144 6.79 -12.93 -0.83
CA LEU A 144 6.02 -12.19 0.17
C LEU A 144 6.75 -10.88 0.44
N ARG A 145 6.03 -9.77 0.28
CA ARG A 145 6.51 -8.43 0.64
C ARG A 145 5.62 -7.86 1.72
N VAL A 146 6.20 -7.06 2.59
CA VAL A 146 5.48 -6.42 3.68
C VAL A 146 5.29 -4.94 3.38
N PHE A 147 4.10 -4.44 3.70
CA PHE A 147 3.78 -3.02 3.63
C PHE A 147 3.15 -2.56 4.94
N THR A 148 3.29 -1.27 5.24
CA THR A 148 2.67 -0.65 6.42
C THR A 148 1.82 0.54 6.03
N GLN A 149 0.75 0.77 6.78
CA GLN A 149 -0.12 1.93 6.64
C GLN A 149 -0.56 2.41 8.03
N GLU A 150 -0.50 3.72 8.26
CA GLU A 150 -1.01 4.31 9.49
C GLU A 150 -2.52 4.50 9.41
N GLU A 151 -3.23 4.01 10.41
CA GLU A 151 -4.68 4.13 10.58
C GLU A 151 -4.95 4.91 11.87
N SER A 152 -5.99 5.76 11.83
CA SER A 152 -6.44 6.47 13.03
C SER A 152 -7.95 6.51 13.07
N GLU A 153 -8.49 6.27 14.26
CA GLU A 153 -9.90 6.39 14.59
C GLU A 153 -10.03 7.41 15.73
N SER A 154 -10.98 8.32 15.58
CA SER A 154 -11.31 9.30 16.60
C SER A 154 -12.61 8.92 17.29
N PRO A 155 -12.81 9.36 18.55
CA PRO A 155 -14.11 9.31 19.21
C PRO A 155 -15.21 9.95 18.37
N ASP A 156 -16.47 9.66 18.71
CA ASP A 156 -17.62 10.31 18.07
C ASP A 156 -17.64 11.83 18.32
N GLU A 157 -18.55 12.53 17.65
CA GLU A 157 -18.68 14.01 17.77
C GLU A 157 -18.96 14.49 19.21
N GLU A 158 -19.48 13.61 20.07
CA GLU A 158 -19.74 13.88 21.48
C GLU A 158 -18.54 13.54 22.38
N GLY A 159 -17.44 13.10 21.79
CA GLY A 159 -16.21 12.69 22.48
C GLY A 159 -16.30 11.34 23.17
N ARG A 160 -17.30 10.51 22.82
CA ARG A 160 -17.46 9.17 23.39
C ARG A 160 -16.70 8.16 22.53
N GLY A 161 -16.09 7.19 23.21
CA GLY A 161 -15.31 6.13 22.59
C GLY A 161 -13.81 6.34 22.73
N GLU A 162 -13.08 5.61 21.90
CA GLU A 162 -11.63 5.50 21.95
C GLU A 162 -11.01 6.29 20.80
N SER A 163 -9.89 6.95 21.07
CA SER A 163 -8.94 7.33 20.04
C SER A 163 -7.98 6.17 19.85
N ILE A 164 -7.91 5.67 18.62
CA ILE A 164 -7.03 4.56 18.25
C ILE A 164 -6.09 5.07 17.17
N SER A 165 -4.79 4.92 17.37
CA SER A 165 -3.78 5.06 16.33
C SER A 165 -3.09 3.73 16.16
N ARG A 166 -2.98 3.21 14.94
CA ARG A 166 -2.34 1.92 14.70
C ARG A 166 -1.58 1.87 13.38
N THR A 167 -0.49 1.11 13.36
CA THR A 167 0.18 0.71 12.13
C THR A 167 -0.39 -0.64 11.67
N ARG A 168 -1.06 -0.66 10.53
CA ARG A 168 -1.49 -1.89 9.86
C ARG A 168 -0.33 -2.47 9.06
N PHE A 169 -0.06 -3.76 9.24
CA PHE A 169 0.87 -4.51 8.41
C PHE A 169 0.09 -5.30 7.37
N HIS A 170 0.46 -5.16 6.10
CA HIS A 170 -0.08 -5.92 4.98
C HIS A 170 1.00 -6.85 4.43
N PHE A 171 0.76 -8.14 4.52
CA PHE A 171 1.62 -9.18 3.97
C PHE A 171 1.05 -9.61 2.64
N VAL A 172 1.77 -9.33 1.55
CA VAL A 172 1.27 -9.52 0.19
C VAL A 172 2.16 -10.51 -0.54
N LEU A 173 1.60 -11.65 -0.93
CA LEU A 173 2.27 -12.65 -1.75
C LEU A 173 2.11 -12.28 -3.21
N PHE A 174 3.22 -11.99 -3.86
CA PHE A 174 3.31 -11.75 -5.29
C PHE A 174 3.74 -13.01 -6.03
N GLY A 175 3.08 -13.27 -7.15
CA GLY A 175 3.53 -14.25 -8.13
C GLY A 175 4.75 -13.76 -8.91
N LYS A 176 5.24 -14.63 -9.79
CA LYS A 176 6.45 -14.38 -10.61
C LYS A 176 6.30 -13.18 -11.53
N ASP A 177 5.08 -12.95 -12.02
CA ASP A 177 4.76 -11.88 -12.95
C ASP A 177 4.27 -10.60 -12.22
N GLY A 178 4.40 -10.58 -10.88
CA GLY A 178 4.08 -9.45 -10.01
C GLY A 178 2.58 -9.26 -9.77
N GLU A 179 1.75 -10.25 -10.09
CA GLU A 179 0.36 -10.33 -9.68
C GLU A 179 0.22 -10.62 -8.18
N VAL A 180 -0.83 -10.10 -7.56
CA VAL A 180 -1.17 -10.41 -6.16
C VAL A 180 -1.84 -11.79 -6.14
N LEU A 181 -1.30 -12.71 -5.36
CA LEU A 181 -1.84 -14.07 -5.20
C LEU A 181 -2.67 -14.21 -3.93
N ALA A 182 -2.18 -13.64 -2.83
CA ALA A 182 -2.83 -13.72 -1.52
C ALA A 182 -2.34 -12.60 -0.61
N THR A 183 -3.16 -12.29 0.39
CA THR A 183 -2.86 -11.26 1.39
C THR A 183 -3.22 -11.74 2.78
N ALA A 184 -2.48 -11.27 3.78
CA ALA A 184 -2.83 -11.36 5.18
C ALA A 184 -2.45 -10.05 5.87
N ASP A 185 -2.96 -9.84 7.08
CA ASP A 185 -2.73 -8.60 7.81
C ASP A 185 -2.50 -8.88 9.27
N ALA A 186 -1.75 -7.99 9.91
CA ALA A 186 -1.56 -7.97 11.34
C ALA A 186 -1.52 -6.53 11.83
N GLU A 187 -1.71 -6.37 13.13
CA GLU A 187 -1.52 -5.08 13.79
C GLU A 187 -0.10 -4.97 14.31
N GLY A 188 0.54 -3.84 14.04
CA GLY A 188 1.84 -3.49 14.58
C GLY A 188 1.71 -2.56 15.77
N ASP A 189 2.33 -1.38 15.69
CA ASP A 189 2.24 -0.41 16.77
C ASP A 189 0.79 0.04 16.94
N LEU A 190 0.35 0.19 18.19
CA LEU A 190 -1.04 0.49 18.55
C LEU A 190 -1.02 1.41 19.76
N ASP A 191 -1.78 2.49 19.71
CA ASP A 191 -2.05 3.37 20.83
C ASP A 191 -3.56 3.56 20.93
N VAL A 192 -4.12 3.07 22.03
CA VAL A 192 -5.54 3.22 22.37
C VAL A 192 -5.61 4.11 23.59
N SER A 193 -6.38 5.19 23.48
CA SER A 193 -6.72 6.04 24.61
C SER A 193 -8.19 6.40 24.56
N GLY A 194 -8.91 6.18 25.65
CA GLY A 194 -10.34 6.44 25.71
C GLY A 194 -10.79 6.75 27.12
N ASN A 195 -11.96 7.36 27.22
CA ASN A 195 -12.63 7.59 28.49
C ASN A 195 -14.12 7.28 28.30
N ASP A 196 -14.49 6.02 28.50
CA ASP A 196 -15.89 5.61 28.46
C ASP A 196 -16.52 5.83 29.85
N PRO A 197 -17.59 6.64 29.98
CA PRO A 197 -18.27 6.86 31.26
C PRO A 197 -18.75 5.58 31.96
N GLY A 198 -18.95 4.48 31.22
CA GLY A 198 -19.36 3.18 31.76
C GLY A 198 -18.22 2.24 32.14
N SER A 199 -17.04 2.40 31.54
CA SER A 199 -15.93 1.43 31.60
C SER A 199 -14.62 2.02 32.15
N GLY A 200 -14.57 3.34 32.38
CA GLY A 200 -13.39 4.03 32.87
C GLY A 200 -12.37 4.36 31.78
N PRO A 201 -11.22 4.94 32.15
CA PRO A 201 -10.16 5.24 31.20
C PRO A 201 -9.52 3.95 30.69
N ILE A 202 -9.47 3.79 29.37
CA ILE A 202 -8.73 2.70 28.72
C ILE A 202 -7.48 3.34 28.15
N SER A 203 -6.32 2.78 28.50
CA SER A 203 -5.07 3.17 27.88
C SER A 203 -4.20 1.95 27.67
N TYR A 204 -3.95 1.64 26.41
CA TYR A 204 -3.21 0.46 25.98
C TYR A 204 -2.30 0.84 24.84
N ARG A 205 -1.04 0.42 24.93
CA ARG A 205 -0.04 0.77 23.93
C ARG A 205 0.82 -0.43 23.60
N CYS A 206 0.89 -0.77 22.32
CA CYS A 206 1.90 -1.65 21.75
C CYS A 206 2.91 -0.85 20.93
N THR A 207 4.19 -1.10 21.15
CA THR A 207 5.29 -0.43 20.43
C THR A 207 6.41 -1.38 20.08
N GLY A 208 7.32 -0.90 19.23
CA GLY A 208 8.54 -1.61 18.91
C GLY A 208 8.28 -2.80 17.99
N THR A 209 7.27 -2.70 17.13
CA THR A 209 6.93 -3.80 16.22
C THR A 209 8.14 -4.17 15.35
N GLY A 210 8.58 -5.42 15.49
CA GLY A 210 9.66 -6.03 14.72
C GLY A 210 9.16 -7.15 13.82
N LEU A 211 9.89 -7.43 12.75
CA LEU A 211 9.65 -8.55 11.85
C LEU A 211 10.89 -9.43 11.77
N GLU A 212 10.69 -10.73 11.88
CA GLU A 212 11.73 -11.73 11.65
C GLU A 212 11.28 -12.71 10.55
N THR A 213 12.08 -12.84 9.50
CA THR A 213 11.81 -13.77 8.41
C THR A 213 12.50 -15.12 8.68
N GLN A 214 11.72 -16.19 8.65
CA GLN A 214 12.21 -17.57 8.74
C GLN A 214 12.07 -18.21 7.34
N GLU A 215 13.10 -18.04 6.51
CA GLU A 215 13.06 -18.41 5.09
C GLU A 215 12.78 -19.89 4.85
N ASP A 216 13.47 -20.76 5.59
CA ASP A 216 13.36 -22.22 5.45
C ASP A 216 11.95 -22.74 5.78
N ASP A 217 11.26 -22.07 6.70
CA ASP A 217 9.91 -22.42 7.14
C ASP A 217 8.81 -21.70 6.36
N GLY A 218 9.18 -20.73 5.50
CA GLY A 218 8.22 -19.90 4.79
C GLY A 218 7.39 -19.02 5.71
N LYS A 219 7.97 -18.52 6.80
CA LYS A 219 7.27 -17.74 7.82
C LYS A 219 7.87 -16.35 7.99
N VAL A 220 7.03 -15.43 8.43
CA VAL A 220 7.44 -14.13 8.99
C VAL A 220 6.77 -13.99 10.35
N VAL A 221 7.55 -13.70 11.38
CA VAL A 221 7.04 -13.49 12.74
C VAL A 221 7.06 -12.00 13.04
N LEU A 222 5.89 -11.44 13.32
CA LEU A 222 5.73 -10.10 13.85
C LEU A 222 5.74 -10.18 15.37
N THR A 223 6.52 -9.32 16.02
CA THR A 223 6.59 -9.21 17.49
C THR A 223 6.41 -7.76 17.91
N ARG A 224 5.76 -7.52 19.04
CA ARG A 224 5.60 -6.18 19.63
C ARG A 224 5.49 -6.27 21.15
N HIS A 225 5.90 -5.23 21.85
CA HIS A 225 5.73 -5.14 23.29
C HIS A 225 4.52 -4.27 23.61
N CYS A 226 3.63 -4.77 24.47
CA CYS A 226 2.40 -4.10 24.83
C CYS A 226 2.32 -3.83 26.33
N SER A 227 1.75 -2.67 26.69
CA SER A 227 1.58 -2.24 28.06
C SER A 227 0.30 -1.40 28.25
N ALA A 228 -0.29 -1.49 29.43
CA ALA A 228 -1.37 -0.61 29.88
C ALA A 228 -0.79 0.61 30.61
N ASN A 229 -1.35 1.81 30.45
CA ASN A 229 -0.90 2.95 31.24
C ASN A 229 -1.63 3.04 32.59
N ALA A 230 -0.84 3.04 33.67
CA ALA A 230 -1.00 3.58 35.04
C ALA A 230 -2.34 3.53 35.83
N SER A 231 -3.44 2.97 35.32
CA SER A 231 -4.68 2.80 36.08
C SER A 231 -5.37 1.46 35.79
N ALA A 232 -4.57 0.42 35.56
CA ALA A 232 -5.09 -0.93 35.37
C ALA A 232 -5.73 -1.41 36.68
N GLU A 233 -6.97 -1.89 36.62
CA GLU A 233 -7.63 -2.50 37.77
C GLU A 233 -6.82 -3.71 38.24
N CYS A 234 -6.91 -4.07 39.52
CA CYS A 234 -6.23 -5.26 40.00
C CYS A 234 -6.58 -6.50 39.14
N GLY A 235 -5.58 -7.32 38.83
CA GLY A 235 -5.72 -8.50 37.99
C GLY A 235 -5.78 -8.21 36.49
N SER A 236 -5.75 -6.93 36.10
CA SER A 236 -5.61 -6.54 34.69
C SER A 236 -4.18 -6.79 34.20
N MET A 237 -4.05 -7.08 32.90
CA MET A 237 -2.75 -7.19 32.25
C MET A 237 -2.05 -5.82 32.23
N LEU A 238 -0.85 -5.76 32.82
CA LEU A 238 0.02 -4.57 32.80
C LEU A 238 0.88 -4.54 31.56
N SER A 239 1.44 -5.69 31.17
CA SER A 239 2.24 -5.83 29.97
C SER A 239 2.23 -7.25 29.43
N ALA A 240 2.55 -7.39 28.15
CA ALA A 240 2.81 -8.66 27.50
C ALA A 240 3.64 -8.42 26.24
N ASP A 241 4.44 -9.41 25.86
CA ASP A 241 4.97 -9.49 24.51
C ASP A 241 3.94 -10.20 23.64
N GLU A 242 3.63 -9.62 22.49
CA GLU A 242 2.67 -10.17 21.53
C GLU A 242 3.40 -10.59 20.26
N SER A 243 2.98 -11.72 19.70
CA SER A 243 3.49 -12.19 18.41
C SER A 243 2.39 -12.68 17.48
N VAL A 244 2.61 -12.51 16.17
CA VAL A 244 1.77 -13.01 15.09
C VAL A 244 2.66 -13.71 14.08
N THR A 245 2.38 -14.98 13.79
CA THR A 245 3.09 -15.74 12.77
C THR A 245 2.33 -15.67 11.46
N VAL A 246 2.97 -15.11 10.44
CA VAL A 246 2.49 -15.12 9.06
C VAL A 246 3.12 -16.31 8.33
N THR A 247 2.29 -17.20 7.82
CA THR A 247 2.73 -18.41 7.10
C THR A 247 2.42 -18.27 5.62
N VAL A 248 3.42 -18.57 4.79
CA VAL A 248 3.29 -18.64 3.33
C VAL A 248 3.32 -20.10 2.89
N THR A 249 2.22 -20.55 2.31
CA THR A 249 2.16 -21.81 1.54
C THR A 249 2.13 -21.48 0.05
N ASP A 250 2.05 -22.49 -0.82
CA ASP A 250 2.22 -22.35 -2.28
C ASP A 250 1.55 -21.11 -2.87
N SER A 251 0.27 -20.90 -2.58
CA SER A 251 -0.52 -19.76 -3.10
C SER A 251 -1.38 -19.08 -2.04
N ALA A 252 -1.08 -19.28 -0.76
CA ALA A 252 -1.85 -18.69 0.33
C ALA A 252 -0.92 -18.03 1.37
N VAL A 253 -1.46 -16.99 1.99
CA VAL A 253 -0.86 -16.33 3.15
C VAL A 253 -1.91 -16.32 4.24
N SER A 254 -1.50 -16.65 5.46
CA SER A 254 -2.35 -16.51 6.64
C SER A 254 -1.55 -15.93 7.80
N ALA A 255 -2.22 -15.12 8.62
CA ALA A 255 -1.72 -14.67 9.91
C ALA A 255 -2.37 -15.51 11.01
N SER A 256 -1.58 -15.93 12.01
CA SER A 256 -2.09 -16.59 13.21
C SER A 256 -2.91 -15.62 14.06
N ALA A 257 -3.64 -16.17 15.04
CA ALA A 257 -4.08 -15.35 16.17
C ALA A 257 -2.85 -14.78 16.91
N VAL A 258 -3.07 -13.68 17.63
CA VAL A 258 -2.06 -13.09 18.51
C VAL A 258 -1.76 -14.05 19.64
N GLU A 259 -0.49 -14.40 19.80
CA GLU A 259 0.03 -15.15 20.94
C GLU A 259 0.67 -14.17 21.93
N ARG A 260 0.47 -14.41 23.23
CA ARG A 260 1.04 -13.58 24.31
C ARG A 260 2.04 -14.36 25.14
N THR A 261 3.18 -13.75 25.40
CA THR A 261 4.19 -14.24 26.35
C THR A 261 4.55 -13.14 27.35
N ASP A 262 5.29 -13.52 28.39
CA ASP A 262 5.85 -12.58 29.37
C ASP A 262 4.79 -11.63 29.95
N VAL A 263 3.62 -12.22 30.28
CA VAL A 263 2.45 -11.48 30.74
C VAL A 263 2.60 -11.08 32.20
N GLU A 264 2.54 -9.79 32.48
CA GLU A 264 2.51 -9.22 33.82
C GLU A 264 1.10 -8.73 34.16
N TYR A 265 0.67 -8.92 35.41
CA TYR A 265 -0.65 -8.52 35.89
C TYR A 265 -0.52 -7.55 37.08
N ALA A 266 -1.49 -6.66 37.21
CA ALA A 266 -1.58 -5.74 38.33
C ALA A 266 -1.83 -6.50 39.63
N GLU A 267 -0.98 -6.28 40.64
CA GLU A 267 -1.13 -6.87 41.97
C GLU A 267 -2.30 -6.24 42.75
N CYS A 268 -2.99 -7.05 43.56
CA CYS A 268 -3.97 -6.58 44.55
C CYS A 268 -3.28 -6.50 45.90
N ASP A 269 -3.21 -5.30 46.48
CA ASP A 269 -2.92 -5.11 47.91
C ASP A 269 -4.19 -5.23 48.78
#